data_AF-A0A1A2SDU4-F1
#
_entry.id   AF-A0A1A2SDU4-F1
#
_cell.length_a   1.000
_cell.length_b   1.000
_cell.length_c   1.000
_cell.angle_alpha   90.00
_cell.angle_beta   90.00
_cell.angle_gamma   90.00
#
_symmetry.space_group_name_H-M   'P 1'
#
loop_
_entity.id
_entity.type
_entity.pdbx_description
1 polymer ?
#
loop_
_entity_poly.entity_id
_entity_poly.type
_entity_poly.pdbx_seq_one_letter_code
_entity_poly.pdbx_strand_id
1 'polypeptide(L)'
;MLFLHETHKVVGARQDDFEAAYREGWMPTLAEQDDARLLWYANHAHGSGMSYNVVTITGIVDGAAWERLARRAQSGDLRPWMREMDNLRHEVSGKILLPVSWSPLQTVDLATVPTDGSTHPLALFMEDTGWPYAPLDDYIRSWDEIYYRPLSRAPERMRILDIQACFQVAHGSYRRREAMLWQRIDDSNNYAALVHLLTKEIPPEHRAPGSYMFDALKFRDQWESRLLRTSDWSPLY
;
A
#
# COMPACT_ATOMS: atom_id res chain seq x y z
N MET A 1 -9.20 -13.07 3.02
CA MET A 1 -9.10 -12.04 1.97
C MET A 1 -7.67 -11.94 1.47
N LEU A 2 -7.49 -11.71 0.18
CA LEU A 2 -6.21 -11.47 -0.48
C LEU A 2 -6.13 -10.01 -0.93
N PHE A 3 -4.93 -9.45 -0.98
CA PHE A 3 -4.68 -8.10 -1.49
C PHE A 3 -3.62 -8.16 -2.58
N LEU A 4 -3.98 -7.84 -3.83
CA LEU A 4 -3.01 -7.69 -4.90
C LEU A 4 -2.41 -6.29 -4.82
N HIS A 5 -1.15 -6.22 -4.39
CA HIS A 5 -0.36 -4.99 -4.40
C HIS A 5 0.50 -4.95 -5.66
N GLU A 6 0.44 -3.84 -6.38
CA GLU A 6 1.24 -3.63 -7.57
C GLU A 6 1.93 -2.28 -7.52
N THR A 7 3.19 -2.25 -7.94
CA THR A 7 3.93 -1.02 -8.22
C THR A 7 4.20 -0.94 -9.71
N HIS A 8 3.69 0.10 -10.36
CA HIS A 8 3.77 0.33 -11.81
C HIS A 8 4.77 1.43 -12.10
N LYS A 9 5.69 1.18 -13.04
CA LYS A 9 6.57 2.21 -13.63
C LYS A 9 5.91 2.73 -14.90
N VAL A 10 5.19 3.84 -14.79
CA VAL A 10 4.35 4.37 -15.85
C VAL A 10 5.18 5.05 -16.93
N VAL A 11 4.74 4.97 -18.19
CA VAL A 11 5.30 5.79 -19.27
C VAL A 11 4.90 7.24 -18.98
N GLY A 12 5.83 8.07 -18.51
CA GLY A 12 5.50 9.41 -17.98
C GLY A 12 4.72 10.31 -18.93
N ALA A 13 4.98 10.23 -20.24
CA ALA A 13 4.23 10.97 -21.27
C ALA A 13 2.76 10.51 -21.44
N ARG A 14 2.37 9.40 -20.80
CA ARG A 14 1.06 8.75 -20.85
C ARG A 14 0.46 8.58 -19.44
N GLN A 15 0.94 9.34 -18.44
CA GLN A 15 0.51 9.17 -17.05
C GLN A 15 -1.01 9.40 -16.88
N ASP A 16 -1.57 10.38 -17.59
CA ASP A 16 -2.99 10.71 -17.48
C ASP A 16 -3.84 9.60 -18.12
N ASP A 17 -3.37 9.04 -19.24
CA ASP A 17 -4.01 7.88 -19.89
C ASP A 17 -3.94 6.64 -19.00
N PHE A 18 -2.82 6.42 -18.30
CA PHE A 18 -2.68 5.32 -17.34
C PHE A 18 -3.67 5.48 -16.18
N GLU A 19 -3.81 6.69 -15.64
CA GLU A 19 -4.76 6.97 -14.57
C GLU A 19 -6.21 6.80 -15.05
N ALA A 20 -6.55 7.32 -16.21
CA ALA A 20 -7.85 7.16 -16.84
C ALA A 20 -8.18 5.67 -17.09
N ALA A 21 -7.21 4.88 -17.56
CA ALA A 21 -7.40 3.44 -17.77
C ALA A 21 -7.79 2.72 -16.46
N TYR A 22 -7.27 3.15 -15.31
CA TYR A 22 -7.70 2.58 -14.03
C TYR A 22 -9.09 3.08 -13.60
N ARG A 23 -9.33 4.38 -13.69
CA ARG A 23 -10.59 5.01 -13.27
C ARG A 23 -11.78 4.54 -14.09
N GLU A 24 -11.63 4.54 -15.40
CA GLU A 24 -12.73 4.35 -16.35
C GLU A 24 -12.79 2.92 -16.92
N GLY A 25 -11.68 2.18 -16.83
CA GLY A 25 -11.57 0.80 -17.29
C GLY A 25 -11.55 -0.21 -16.15
N TRP A 26 -10.41 -0.29 -15.43
CA TRP A 26 -10.18 -1.32 -14.43
C TRP A 26 -11.24 -1.34 -13.33
N MET A 27 -11.45 -0.19 -12.67
CA MET A 27 -12.33 -0.09 -11.51
C MET A 27 -13.78 -0.51 -11.81
N PRO A 28 -14.47 0.06 -12.82
CA PRO A 28 -15.85 -0.33 -13.13
C PRO A 28 -15.95 -1.75 -13.69
N THR A 29 -15.03 -2.18 -14.57
CA THR A 29 -15.07 -3.54 -15.13
C THR A 29 -14.85 -4.59 -14.04
N LEU A 30 -13.89 -4.36 -13.14
CA LEU A 30 -13.65 -5.26 -12.00
C LEU A 30 -14.92 -5.41 -11.13
N ALA A 31 -15.66 -4.32 -10.94
CA ALA A 31 -16.87 -4.24 -10.13
C ALA A 31 -18.10 -4.96 -10.70
N GLU A 32 -18.08 -5.42 -11.95
CA GLU A 32 -19.16 -6.22 -12.54
C GLU A 32 -19.40 -7.57 -11.83
N GLN A 33 -18.45 -8.01 -11.00
CA GLN A 33 -18.55 -9.18 -10.14
C GLN A 33 -18.18 -8.81 -8.70
N ASP A 34 -18.71 -9.50 -7.69
CA ASP A 34 -18.45 -9.20 -6.26
C ASP A 34 -17.14 -9.77 -5.71
N ASP A 35 -16.29 -10.32 -6.57
CA ASP A 35 -15.09 -11.07 -6.21
C ASP A 35 -13.87 -10.19 -5.89
N ALA A 36 -13.83 -8.98 -6.43
CA ALA A 36 -12.70 -8.08 -6.29
C ALA A 36 -13.09 -6.59 -6.45
N ARG A 37 -12.33 -5.71 -5.79
CA ARG A 37 -12.45 -4.24 -5.96
C ARG A 37 -11.08 -3.58 -5.89
N LEU A 38 -10.89 -2.54 -6.69
CA LEU A 38 -9.78 -1.61 -6.49
C LEU A 38 -10.01 -0.93 -5.13
N LEU A 39 -9.03 -0.98 -4.24
CA LEU A 39 -9.13 -0.37 -2.91
C LEU A 39 -8.39 0.97 -2.88
N TRP A 40 -7.14 0.97 -3.35
CA TRP A 40 -6.32 2.17 -3.39
C TRP A 40 -5.68 2.34 -4.76
N TYR A 41 -5.68 3.57 -5.25
CA TYR A 41 -4.83 4.04 -6.35
C TYR A 41 -4.05 5.25 -5.85
N ALA A 42 -2.73 5.13 -5.78
CA ALA A 42 -1.87 6.18 -5.26
C ALA A 42 -0.64 6.43 -6.13
N ASN A 43 -0.42 7.69 -6.46
CA ASN A 43 0.79 8.16 -7.10
C ASN A 43 1.90 8.28 -6.06
N HIS A 44 3.15 8.01 -6.45
CA HIS A 44 4.29 8.51 -5.68
C HIS A 44 4.19 10.03 -5.53
N ALA A 45 4.29 10.53 -4.30
CA ALA A 45 4.33 11.97 -4.08
C ALA A 45 5.55 12.55 -4.81
N HIS A 46 5.37 13.72 -5.42
CA HIS A 46 6.41 14.27 -6.28
C HIS A 46 7.67 14.57 -5.46
N GLY A 47 8.82 14.09 -5.90
CA GLY A 47 10.10 14.27 -5.21
C GLY A 47 10.38 13.30 -4.06
N SER A 48 9.47 12.36 -3.73
CA SER A 48 9.68 11.38 -2.64
C SER A 48 10.09 9.99 -3.11
N GLY A 49 10.38 9.81 -4.41
CA GLY A 49 10.79 8.55 -4.99
C GLY A 49 10.92 8.62 -6.51
N MET A 50 10.90 7.47 -7.17
CA MET A 50 10.92 7.40 -8.64
C MET A 50 9.71 8.15 -9.22
N SER A 51 9.95 8.98 -10.24
CA SER A 51 8.88 9.69 -10.95
C SER A 51 7.99 8.72 -11.72
N TYR A 52 6.73 9.09 -11.90
CA TYR A 52 5.74 8.32 -12.66
C TYR A 52 5.59 6.88 -12.15
N ASN A 53 5.64 6.71 -10.83
CA ASN A 53 5.31 5.44 -10.18
C ASN A 53 3.92 5.51 -9.54
N VAL A 54 3.15 4.45 -9.75
CA VAL A 54 1.81 4.28 -9.16
C VAL A 54 1.81 3.00 -8.32
N VAL A 55 1.22 3.07 -7.15
CA VAL A 55 0.89 1.92 -6.30
C VAL A 55 -0.61 1.68 -6.35
N THR A 56 -1.00 0.46 -6.66
CA THR A 56 -2.39 0.02 -6.58
C THR A 56 -2.54 -1.14 -5.61
N ILE A 57 -3.66 -1.20 -4.91
CA ILE A 57 -4.04 -2.34 -4.07
C ILE A 57 -5.46 -2.74 -4.46
N THR A 58 -5.62 -3.99 -4.91
CA THR A 58 -6.91 -4.60 -5.24
C THR A 58 -7.26 -5.65 -4.18
N GLY A 59 -8.42 -5.52 -3.55
CA GLY A 59 -8.95 -6.50 -2.62
C GLY A 59 -9.63 -7.64 -3.38
N ILE A 60 -9.36 -8.88 -2.98
CA ILE A 60 -9.89 -10.09 -3.61
C ILE A 60 -10.39 -11.02 -2.50
N VAL A 61 -11.61 -11.55 -2.62
CA VAL A 61 -12.28 -12.30 -1.54
C VAL A 61 -11.45 -13.50 -1.08
N ASP A 62 -11.02 -14.34 -2.02
CA ASP A 62 -10.27 -15.58 -1.75
C ASP A 62 -9.45 -16.05 -2.98
N GLY A 63 -8.86 -17.25 -2.88
CA GLY A 63 -8.07 -17.83 -3.97
C GLY A 63 -8.87 -18.22 -5.21
N ALA A 64 -10.15 -18.58 -5.06
CA ALA A 64 -11.01 -18.90 -6.20
C ALA A 64 -11.41 -17.62 -6.96
N ALA A 65 -11.68 -16.54 -6.24
CA ALA A 65 -11.85 -15.21 -6.80
C ALA A 65 -10.58 -14.73 -7.53
N TRP A 66 -9.39 -14.98 -6.97
CA TRP A 66 -8.13 -14.68 -7.65
C TRP A 66 -7.97 -15.48 -8.95
N GLU A 67 -8.30 -16.77 -8.97
CA GLU A 67 -8.26 -17.56 -10.20
C GLU A 67 -9.21 -17.01 -11.26
N ARG A 68 -10.45 -16.64 -10.88
CA ARG A 68 -11.43 -16.03 -11.79
C ARG A 68 -10.91 -14.71 -12.34
N LEU A 69 -10.35 -13.84 -11.50
CA LEU A 69 -9.73 -12.59 -11.93
C LEU A 69 -8.60 -12.83 -12.94
N ALA A 70 -7.73 -13.81 -12.68
CA ALA A 70 -6.64 -14.16 -13.60
C ALA A 70 -7.19 -14.62 -14.97
N ARG A 71 -8.26 -15.43 -14.99
CA ARG A 71 -8.90 -15.87 -16.25
C ARG A 71 -9.57 -14.71 -17.01
N ARG A 72 -10.22 -13.79 -16.29
CA ARG A 72 -10.79 -12.55 -16.85
C ARG A 72 -9.71 -11.70 -17.52
N ALA A 73 -8.57 -11.51 -16.85
CA ALA A 73 -7.44 -10.76 -17.39
C ALA A 73 -6.80 -11.44 -18.63
N GLN A 74 -6.63 -12.77 -18.60
CA GLN A 74 -5.97 -13.52 -19.68
C GLN A 74 -6.84 -13.67 -20.93
N SER A 75 -8.14 -13.89 -20.75
CA SER A 75 -9.03 -14.36 -21.82
C SER A 75 -10.45 -13.82 -21.78
N GLY A 76 -10.84 -13.13 -20.71
CA GLY A 76 -12.18 -12.60 -20.53
C GLY A 76 -12.31 -11.11 -20.87
N ASP A 77 -13.25 -10.49 -20.19
CA ASP A 77 -13.64 -9.09 -20.27
C ASP A 77 -12.53 -8.09 -19.93
N LEU A 78 -11.61 -8.42 -19.03
CA LEU A 78 -10.46 -7.57 -18.68
C LEU A 78 -9.29 -7.66 -19.69
N ARG A 79 -9.32 -8.59 -20.65
CA ARG A 79 -8.24 -8.77 -21.63
C ARG A 79 -7.93 -7.51 -22.46
N PRO A 80 -8.92 -6.75 -22.99
CA PRO A 80 -8.65 -5.51 -23.71
C PRO A 80 -7.88 -4.51 -22.86
N TRP A 81 -8.29 -4.33 -21.60
CA TRP A 81 -7.61 -3.46 -20.64
C TRP A 81 -6.17 -3.91 -20.39
N MET A 82 -5.94 -5.22 -20.17
CA MET A 82 -4.58 -5.75 -19.98
C MET A 82 -3.65 -5.41 -21.15
N ARG A 83 -4.15 -5.50 -22.38
CA ARG A 83 -3.39 -5.17 -23.59
C ARG A 83 -3.09 -3.68 -23.71
N GLU A 84 -4.01 -2.83 -23.28
CA GLU A 84 -3.80 -1.38 -23.24
C GLU A 84 -2.70 -1.02 -22.24
N MET A 85 -2.75 -1.59 -21.05
CA MET A 85 -1.78 -1.36 -19.98
C MET A 85 -0.34 -1.69 -20.37
N ASP A 86 -0.13 -2.70 -21.22
CA ASP A 86 1.20 -3.03 -21.75
C ASP A 86 1.85 -1.86 -22.52
N ASN A 87 1.06 -0.89 -23.01
CA ASN A 87 1.54 0.31 -23.70
C ASN A 87 1.64 1.55 -22.80
N LEU A 88 1.14 1.47 -21.56
CA LEU A 88 1.06 2.60 -20.62
C LEU A 88 2.10 2.51 -19.51
N ARG A 89 2.79 1.37 -19.36
CA ARG A 89 3.86 1.18 -18.35
C ARG A 89 5.08 0.49 -18.93
N HIS A 90 6.24 0.81 -18.38
CA HIS A 90 7.50 0.11 -18.65
C HIS A 90 7.59 -1.22 -17.88
N GLU A 91 7.04 -1.27 -16.67
CA GLU A 91 7.15 -2.41 -15.78
C GLU A 91 6.01 -2.41 -14.76
N VAL A 92 5.62 -3.60 -14.32
CA VAL A 92 4.83 -3.78 -13.10
C VAL A 92 5.48 -4.85 -12.23
N SER A 93 5.52 -4.60 -10.93
CA SER A 93 5.85 -5.62 -9.92
C SER A 93 4.62 -5.86 -9.06
N GLY A 94 4.02 -7.04 -9.18
CA GLY A 94 2.86 -7.45 -8.39
C GLY A 94 3.19 -8.51 -7.35
N LYS A 95 2.47 -8.48 -6.22
CA LYS A 95 2.53 -9.51 -5.16
C LYS A 95 1.16 -9.67 -4.51
N ILE A 96 0.85 -10.89 -4.08
CA ILE A 96 -0.32 -11.13 -3.23
C ILE A 96 0.09 -10.95 -1.78
N LEU A 97 -0.73 -10.21 -1.04
CA LEU A 97 -0.56 -9.87 0.35
C LEU A 97 -1.66 -10.50 1.19
N LEU A 98 -1.30 -10.87 2.41
CA LEU A 98 -2.19 -11.34 3.46
C LEU A 98 -2.06 -10.38 4.65
N PRO A 99 -3.18 -10.00 5.31
CA PRO A 99 -3.09 -9.24 6.54
C PRO A 99 -2.38 -10.08 7.60
N VAL A 100 -1.50 -9.45 8.39
CA VAL A 100 -0.91 -10.12 9.56
C VAL A 100 -1.96 -10.24 10.67
N SER A 101 -1.76 -11.12 11.64
CA SER A 101 -2.78 -11.46 12.65
C SER A 101 -3.27 -10.27 13.48
N TRP A 102 -2.42 -9.26 13.71
CA TRP A 102 -2.75 -8.06 14.47
C TRP A 102 -3.11 -6.85 13.58
N SER A 103 -3.08 -6.99 12.25
CA SER A 103 -3.43 -5.89 11.33
C SER A 103 -4.83 -5.37 11.65
N PRO A 104 -5.02 -4.04 11.79
CA PRO A 104 -6.34 -3.47 12.05
C PRO A 104 -7.32 -3.77 10.90
N LEU A 105 -6.79 -3.87 9.67
CA LEU A 105 -7.53 -4.33 8.50
C LEU A 105 -7.30 -5.83 8.29
N GLN A 106 -8.33 -6.64 8.51
CA GLN A 106 -8.35 -8.09 8.22
C GLN A 106 -9.17 -8.41 6.96
N THR A 107 -10.27 -7.70 6.77
CA THR A 107 -11.21 -7.87 5.67
C THR A 107 -11.75 -6.51 5.26
N VAL A 108 -12.22 -6.41 4.03
CA VAL A 108 -12.95 -5.25 3.50
C VAL A 108 -14.29 -5.76 2.99
N ASP A 109 -15.36 -5.06 3.33
CA ASP A 109 -16.64 -5.28 2.66
C ASP A 109 -16.58 -4.69 1.25
N LEU A 110 -16.32 -5.55 0.27
CA LEU A 110 -16.15 -5.15 -1.13
C LEU A 110 -17.42 -4.53 -1.73
N ALA A 111 -18.60 -4.81 -1.19
CA ALA A 111 -19.84 -4.20 -1.66
C ALA A 111 -19.92 -2.71 -1.32
N THR A 112 -19.19 -2.27 -0.29
CA THR A 112 -19.17 -0.85 0.14
C THR A 112 -18.09 -0.02 -0.53
N VAL A 113 -17.18 -0.65 -1.28
CA VAL A 113 -16.08 0.06 -1.94
C VAL A 113 -16.64 0.82 -3.15
N PRO A 114 -16.46 2.16 -3.24
CA PRO A 114 -16.96 2.94 -4.37
C PRO A 114 -16.37 2.50 -5.71
N THR A 115 -17.19 2.54 -6.76
CA THR A 115 -16.79 2.15 -8.12
C THR A 115 -17.26 3.15 -9.18
N ASP A 116 -17.79 4.29 -8.75
CA ASP A 116 -18.43 5.31 -9.59
C ASP A 116 -17.48 6.46 -9.97
N GLY A 117 -16.26 6.47 -9.43
CA GLY A 117 -15.29 7.54 -9.65
C GLY A 117 -15.67 8.86 -9.00
N SER A 118 -16.51 8.81 -7.94
CA SER A 118 -16.74 9.93 -7.02
C SER A 118 -15.43 10.46 -6.47
N THR A 119 -15.36 11.77 -6.26
CA THR A 119 -14.11 12.44 -5.90
C THR A 119 -14.08 12.90 -4.45
N HIS A 120 -12.87 13.04 -3.92
CA HIS A 120 -12.56 13.42 -2.55
C HIS A 120 -11.26 14.26 -2.49
N PRO A 121 -10.98 14.98 -1.38
CA PRO A 121 -9.69 15.61 -1.17
C PRO A 121 -8.55 14.57 -1.18
N LEU A 122 -7.41 14.90 -1.79
CA LEU A 122 -6.27 14.00 -1.87
C LEU A 122 -5.82 13.56 -0.47
N ALA A 123 -5.57 12.27 -0.30
CA ALA A 123 -5.06 11.70 0.94
C ALA A 123 -3.59 11.29 0.78
N LEU A 124 -2.85 11.39 1.87
CA LEU A 124 -1.42 11.06 1.92
C LEU A 124 -1.23 9.77 2.72
N PHE A 125 -0.39 8.89 2.19
CA PHE A 125 -0.04 7.61 2.79
C PHE A 125 1.48 7.42 2.82
N MET A 126 1.95 6.67 3.80
CA MET A 126 3.30 6.14 3.86
C MET A 126 3.23 4.61 3.78
N GLU A 127 3.76 4.05 2.71
CA GLU A 127 4.02 2.63 2.61
C GLU A 127 5.42 2.34 3.14
N ASP A 128 5.52 1.59 4.23
CA ASP A 128 6.80 1.12 4.76
C ASP A 128 6.96 -0.38 4.51
N THR A 129 7.97 -0.75 3.72
CA THR A 129 8.33 -2.15 3.49
C THR A 129 9.62 -2.48 4.25
N GLY A 130 9.58 -3.54 5.06
CA GLY A 130 10.75 -4.05 5.78
C GLY A 130 11.24 -5.40 5.28
N TRP A 131 12.56 -5.54 5.14
CA TRP A 131 13.20 -6.81 4.73
C TRP A 131 13.98 -7.41 5.89
N PRO A 132 13.38 -8.32 6.68
CA PRO A 132 14.04 -8.89 7.83
C PRO A 132 15.12 -9.91 7.43
N TYR A 133 16.24 -9.88 8.15
CA TYR A 133 17.21 -10.97 8.20
C TYR A 133 16.83 -12.01 9.27
N ALA A 134 15.98 -11.64 10.24
CA ALA A 134 15.35 -12.54 11.21
C ALA A 134 14.15 -13.33 10.62
N PRO A 135 13.59 -14.32 11.34
CA PRO A 135 12.32 -14.93 11.00
C PRO A 135 11.20 -13.89 10.82
N LEU A 136 10.35 -14.08 9.82
CA LEU A 136 9.34 -13.09 9.41
C LEU A 136 8.27 -12.89 10.49
N ASP A 137 7.86 -13.96 11.15
CA ASP A 137 6.90 -13.96 12.26
C ASP A 137 7.43 -13.22 13.49
N ASP A 138 8.70 -13.42 13.84
CA ASP A 138 9.36 -12.65 14.89
C ASP A 138 9.41 -11.15 14.56
N TYR A 139 9.72 -10.83 13.30
CA TYR A 139 9.72 -9.45 12.83
C TYR A 139 8.33 -8.81 12.84
N ILE A 140 7.30 -9.52 12.36
CA ILE A 140 5.90 -9.08 12.40
C ILE A 140 5.44 -8.88 13.85
N ARG A 141 5.80 -9.76 14.77
CA ARG A 141 5.51 -9.59 16.20
C ARG A 141 6.19 -8.36 16.76
N SER A 142 7.45 -8.10 16.38
CA SER A 142 8.16 -6.89 16.80
C SER A 142 7.44 -5.61 16.36
N TRP A 143 6.93 -5.55 15.13
CA TRP A 143 6.15 -4.40 14.67
C TRP A 143 4.89 -4.14 15.48
N ASP A 144 4.19 -5.17 15.94
CA ASP A 144 3.08 -5.01 16.87
C ASP A 144 3.54 -4.38 18.20
N GLU A 145 4.58 -4.97 18.80
CA GLU A 145 5.02 -4.67 20.15
C GLU A 145 5.72 -3.32 20.30
N ILE A 146 6.66 -3.02 19.40
CA ILE A 146 7.55 -1.84 19.53
C ILE A 146 7.17 -0.68 18.61
N TYR A 147 6.18 -0.84 17.73
CA TYR A 147 5.76 0.21 16.79
C TYR A 147 4.25 0.48 16.83
N TYR A 148 3.42 -0.48 16.42
CA TYR A 148 1.97 -0.32 16.30
C TYR A 148 1.31 0.00 17.65
N ARG A 149 1.43 -0.86 18.67
CA ARG A 149 0.78 -0.64 19.97
C ARG A 149 1.22 0.67 20.64
N PRO A 150 2.51 1.04 20.68
CA PRO A 150 2.91 2.35 21.18
C PRO A 150 2.25 3.51 20.44
N LEU A 151 2.24 3.47 19.10
CA LEU A 151 1.67 4.53 18.26
C LEU A 151 0.14 4.63 18.44
N SER A 152 -0.58 3.50 18.42
CA SER A 152 -2.03 3.44 18.60
C SER A 152 -2.51 3.81 20.00
N ARG A 153 -1.63 3.78 21.01
CA ARG A 153 -1.93 4.25 22.38
C ARG A 153 -1.57 5.71 22.60
N ALA A 154 -0.72 6.29 21.77
CA ALA A 154 -0.39 7.71 21.85
C ALA A 154 -1.65 8.57 21.58
N PRO A 155 -1.78 9.76 22.18
CA PRO A 155 -2.84 10.70 21.82
C PRO A 155 -2.79 11.04 20.33
N GLU A 156 -3.94 11.16 19.67
CA GLU A 156 -4.04 11.38 18.20
C GLU A 156 -3.14 12.54 17.73
N ARG A 157 -3.21 13.70 18.40
CA ARG A 157 -2.36 14.88 18.14
C ARG A 157 -0.84 14.64 18.19
N MET A 158 -0.39 13.52 18.74
CA MET A 158 1.03 13.15 18.83
C MET A 158 1.41 12.09 17.78
N ARG A 159 0.43 11.43 17.17
CA ARG A 159 0.68 10.44 16.12
C ARG A 159 1.11 11.19 14.87
N ILE A 160 2.14 10.70 14.21
CA ILE A 160 2.58 11.19 12.89
C ILE A 160 1.86 10.40 11.79
N LEU A 161 1.63 9.12 12.06
CA LEU A 161 1.11 8.13 11.13
C LEU A 161 -0.06 7.39 11.81
N ASP A 162 -1.05 7.01 11.02
CA ASP A 162 -2.12 6.11 11.43
C ASP A 162 -2.03 4.80 10.64
N ILE A 163 -1.69 3.71 11.32
CA ILE A 163 -1.49 2.41 10.69
C ILE A 163 -2.85 1.81 10.35
N GLN A 164 -3.18 1.82 9.07
CA GLN A 164 -4.46 1.33 8.53
C GLN A 164 -4.41 -0.16 8.20
N ALA A 165 -3.23 -0.68 7.82
CA ALA A 165 -3.05 -2.10 7.61
C ALA A 165 -1.58 -2.53 7.79
N CYS A 166 -1.38 -3.80 8.11
CA CYS A 166 -0.09 -4.46 8.02
C CYS A 166 -0.23 -5.78 7.27
N PHE A 167 0.66 -6.01 6.33
CA PHE A 167 0.63 -7.15 5.44
C PHE A 167 1.92 -7.96 5.47
N GLN A 168 1.81 -9.22 5.11
CA GLN A 168 2.92 -10.09 4.71
C GLN A 168 2.64 -10.63 3.30
N VAL A 169 3.70 -11.01 2.59
CA VAL A 169 3.57 -11.63 1.27
C VAL A 169 2.96 -13.04 1.39
N ALA A 170 2.00 -13.36 0.54
CA ALA A 170 1.50 -14.72 0.39
C ALA A 170 2.61 -15.65 -0.12
N HIS A 171 2.59 -16.91 0.31
CA HIS A 171 3.63 -17.87 -0.04
C HIS A 171 3.78 -18.01 -1.57
N GLY A 172 5.00 -17.80 -2.07
CA GLY A 172 5.33 -17.97 -3.49
C GLY A 172 4.92 -16.83 -4.42
N SER A 173 4.23 -15.78 -3.95
CA SER A 173 3.77 -14.69 -4.82
C SER A 173 4.80 -13.56 -5.01
N TYR A 174 5.98 -13.63 -4.38
CA TYR A 174 7.03 -12.63 -4.54
C TYR A 174 8.43 -13.19 -4.23
N ARG A 175 9.46 -12.44 -4.66
CA ARG A 175 10.88 -12.84 -4.57
C ARG A 175 11.48 -12.78 -3.16
N ARG A 176 10.96 -11.92 -2.29
CA ARG A 176 11.53 -11.66 -0.97
C ARG A 176 10.48 -11.81 0.11
N ARG A 177 10.90 -12.31 1.27
CA ARG A 177 10.15 -12.16 2.51
C ARG A 177 10.18 -10.69 2.92
N GLU A 178 9.01 -10.14 3.19
CA GLU A 178 8.85 -8.77 3.63
C GLU A 178 7.51 -8.64 4.35
N ALA A 179 7.45 -7.66 5.24
CA ALA A 179 6.21 -7.17 5.79
C ALA A 179 6.07 -5.70 5.37
N MET A 180 4.83 -5.25 5.20
CA MET A 180 4.50 -3.92 4.69
C MET A 180 3.45 -3.26 5.58
N LEU A 181 3.69 -2.02 5.99
CA LEU A 181 2.69 -1.16 6.64
C LEU A 181 2.06 -0.23 5.61
N TRP A 182 0.74 -0.08 5.67
CA TRP A 182 -0.02 0.94 4.95
C TRP A 182 -0.52 1.96 5.97
N GLN A 183 -0.01 3.18 5.90
CA GLN A 183 -0.17 4.16 6.97
C GLN A 183 -0.71 5.47 6.42
N ARG A 184 -1.81 5.96 6.95
CA ARG A 184 -2.38 7.25 6.56
C ARG A 184 -1.66 8.39 7.28
N ILE A 185 -1.47 9.49 6.59
CA ILE A 185 -1.05 10.79 7.13
C ILE A 185 -2.26 11.71 7.01
N ASP A 186 -2.82 12.13 8.15
CA ASP A 186 -4.01 12.99 8.22
C ASP A 186 -3.69 14.32 8.89
N ASP A 187 -4.33 15.42 8.47
CA ASP A 187 -4.07 16.78 8.96
C ASP A 187 -4.32 16.92 10.48
N SER A 188 -5.10 16.01 11.09
CA SER A 188 -5.24 15.91 12.55
C SER A 188 -3.97 15.36 13.24
N ASN A 189 -3.09 14.69 12.50
CA ASN A 189 -1.81 14.17 12.99
C ASN A 189 -0.78 15.30 13.21
N ASN A 190 0.33 14.94 13.83
CA ASN A 190 1.46 15.83 14.05
C ASN A 190 2.26 16.08 12.76
N TYR A 191 1.69 16.86 11.84
CA TYR A 191 2.32 17.27 10.57
C TYR A 191 3.66 17.97 10.78
N ALA A 192 3.77 18.78 11.84
CA ALA A 192 5.03 19.44 12.18
C ALA A 192 6.14 18.42 12.47
N ALA A 193 5.82 17.32 13.16
CA ALA A 193 6.77 16.23 13.39
C ALA A 193 7.10 15.45 12.12
N LEU A 194 6.14 15.25 11.19
CA LEU A 194 6.45 14.67 9.87
C LEU A 194 7.43 15.55 9.08
N VAL A 195 7.16 16.86 9.00
CA VAL A 195 8.06 17.80 8.33
C VAL A 195 9.43 17.82 9.01
N HIS A 196 9.48 17.75 10.34
CA HIS A 196 10.75 17.65 11.07
C HIS A 196 11.52 16.38 10.69
N LEU A 197 10.84 15.23 10.65
CA LEU A 197 11.43 13.95 10.23
C LEU A 197 12.02 14.02 8.81
N LEU A 198 11.37 14.74 7.90
CA LEU A 198 11.81 14.89 6.51
C LEU A 198 12.92 15.93 6.33
N THR A 199 13.04 16.90 7.24
CA THR A 199 13.93 18.07 7.06
C THR A 199 15.10 18.12 8.04
N LYS A 200 15.16 17.21 9.02
CA LYS A 200 16.17 17.17 10.08
C LYS A 200 16.70 15.76 10.27
N GLU A 201 17.94 15.66 10.72
CA GLU A 201 18.50 14.38 11.18
C GLU A 201 17.80 13.91 12.44
N ILE A 202 17.65 12.58 12.59
CA ILE A 202 17.09 11.98 13.79
C ILE A 202 18.07 12.18 14.96
N PRO A 203 17.66 12.85 16.05
CA PRO A 203 18.49 13.05 17.23
C PRO A 203 19.04 11.71 17.80
N PRO A 204 20.25 11.69 18.39
CA PRO A 204 20.85 10.46 18.93
C PRO A 204 19.99 9.71 19.94
N GLU A 205 19.21 10.42 20.76
CA GLU A 205 18.28 9.85 21.73
C GLU A 205 17.18 9.00 21.10
N HIS A 206 16.75 9.34 19.88
CA HIS A 206 15.79 8.56 19.11
C HIS A 206 16.43 7.37 18.37
N ARG A 207 17.76 7.23 18.46
CA ARG A 207 18.56 6.10 17.93
C ARG A 207 19.25 5.30 19.06
N ALA A 208 18.84 5.49 20.30
CA ALA A 208 19.36 4.80 21.48
C ALA A 208 18.52 3.56 21.85
N PRO A 209 19.04 2.62 22.68
CA PRO A 209 18.28 1.48 23.18
C PRO A 209 16.91 1.88 23.76
N GLY A 210 15.87 1.11 23.44
CA GLY A 210 14.48 1.43 23.80
C GLY A 210 13.73 2.28 22.77
N SER A 211 14.42 2.79 21.73
CA SER A 211 13.78 3.43 20.58
C SER A 211 13.44 2.41 19.49
N TYR A 212 12.38 2.68 18.73
CA TYR A 212 12.03 1.86 17.57
C TYR A 212 13.19 1.75 16.57
N MET A 213 13.85 2.87 16.26
CA MET A 213 14.95 2.89 15.28
C MET A 213 16.14 2.04 15.70
N PHE A 214 16.36 1.86 17.01
CA PHE A 214 17.43 1.00 17.52
C PHE A 214 16.96 -0.46 17.66
N ASP A 215 15.81 -0.69 18.28
CA ASP A 215 15.36 -2.05 18.59
C ASP A 215 14.92 -2.82 17.34
N ALA A 216 14.40 -2.13 16.31
CA ALA A 216 14.10 -2.75 15.02
C ALA A 216 15.36 -3.29 14.32
N LEU A 217 16.55 -2.75 14.64
CA LEU A 217 17.82 -3.21 14.06
C LEU A 217 18.16 -4.65 14.43
N LYS A 218 17.51 -5.25 15.43
CA LYS A 218 17.64 -6.68 15.78
C LYS A 218 17.02 -7.62 14.75
N PHE A 219 16.15 -7.10 13.88
CA PHE A 219 15.36 -7.89 12.94
C PHE A 219 15.62 -7.52 11.48
N ARG A 220 15.85 -6.23 11.20
CA ARG A 220 16.13 -5.69 9.88
C ARG A 220 17.12 -4.53 9.96
N ASP A 221 17.90 -4.35 8.90
CA ASP A 221 18.71 -3.17 8.66
C ASP A 221 18.36 -2.48 7.32
N GLN A 222 17.45 -3.08 6.55
CA GLN A 222 16.93 -2.55 5.29
C GLN A 222 15.42 -2.35 5.36
N TRP A 223 14.98 -1.14 5.01
CA TRP A 223 13.59 -0.80 4.78
C TRP A 223 13.48 0.29 3.72
N GLU A 224 12.27 0.44 3.17
CA GLU A 224 11.93 1.50 2.24
C GLU A 224 10.63 2.14 2.69
N SER A 225 10.59 3.47 2.61
CA SER A 225 9.42 4.29 2.87
C SER A 225 9.03 4.99 1.58
N ARG A 226 7.80 4.77 1.11
CA ARG A 226 7.23 5.48 -0.04
C ARG A 226 6.16 6.43 0.47
N LEU A 227 6.34 7.71 0.18
CA LEU A 227 5.30 8.70 0.37
C LEU A 227 4.39 8.67 -0.87
N LEU A 228 3.11 8.41 -0.64
CA LEU A 228 2.11 8.12 -1.65
C LEU A 228 0.95 9.09 -1.49
N ARG A 229 0.44 9.62 -2.59
CA ARG A 229 -0.75 10.48 -2.61
C ARG A 229 -1.81 9.81 -3.46
N THR A 230 -2.99 9.59 -2.91
CA THR A 230 -4.10 9.03 -3.68
C THR A 230 -4.45 9.95 -4.85
N SER A 231 -4.98 9.39 -5.94
CA SER A 231 -5.78 10.21 -6.84
C SER A 231 -7.06 10.67 -6.13
N ASP A 232 -7.71 11.71 -6.63
CA ASP A 232 -8.93 12.27 -6.04
C ASP A 232 -10.15 11.36 -6.17
N TRP A 233 -10.06 10.28 -6.96
CA TRP A 233 -11.12 9.28 -7.15
C TRP A 233 -10.77 7.90 -6.55
N SER A 234 -9.65 7.78 -5.83
CA SER A 234 -9.25 6.49 -5.23
C SER A 234 -10.35 5.98 -4.29
N PRO A 235 -10.82 4.72 -4.41
CA PRO A 235 -11.99 4.26 -3.66
C PRO A 235 -11.86 4.38 -2.13
N LEU A 236 -10.69 4.04 -1.60
CA LEU A 236 -10.30 4.29 -0.22
C LEU A 236 -9.23 5.39 -0.19
N TYR A 237 -9.33 6.27 0.82
CA TYR A 237 -8.48 7.44 1.04
C TYR A 237 -8.44 7.83 2.53
#